data_AF-A0A415IEB1-F1
#
_entry.id   AF-A0A415IEB1-F1
#
_cell.length_a   1.000
_cell.length_b   1.000
_cell.length_c   1.000
_cell.angle_alpha   90.00
_cell.angle_beta   90.00
_cell.angle_gamma   90.00
#
_symmetry.space_group_name_H-M   'P 1'
#
loop_
_entity.id
_entity.type
_entity.pdbx_description
1 polymer ?
#
loop_
_entity_poly.entity_id
_entity_poly.type
_entity_poly.pdbx_seq_one_letter_code
_entity_poly.pdbx_strand_id
1 'polypeptide(L)'
;MNYGISILFRAIPLLMALFCFGYGAFVLDMGTDVNRFVAGPVVFSLGMICIALFATAATIIRQLIHTYSTAAKYVLPILGYLAAIVCFIGGMTYINDGITAAHFVAGHVICGVAFITACVATTATASTRFTLIPQNSKRTDHTVPAKAFSSAQGDALIILAVIFAVITWVWTFWLLGQSSTHVAYFVAGHVMAGLACICTSLVALVATISRQIRNTYAGSERKWWPALVLAMGTLSILWGLWILTDIDPDKSSIGYIMIGLGLVCYSISSKVILLAVIWRNVFKLANRIPLIPVLTALTCLFLSAFMFEMATLDDVYFVPARVLAGLGGICFTLFSIVSILESGTSN
;
A
#
# COMPACT_ATOMS: atom_id res chain seq x y z
N MET A 1 8.40 -12.17 -20.97
CA MET A 1 8.08 -12.82 -19.67
C MET A 1 7.56 -14.24 -19.95
N ASN A 2 8.05 -15.25 -19.23
CA ASN A 2 7.56 -16.63 -19.36
C ASN A 2 6.11 -16.75 -18.82
N TYR A 3 5.26 -17.54 -19.48
CA TYR A 3 3.88 -17.80 -19.07
C TYR A 3 3.77 -18.29 -17.61
N GLY A 4 4.63 -19.21 -17.16
CA GLY A 4 4.62 -19.69 -15.78
C GLY A 4 4.87 -18.59 -14.75
N ILE A 5 5.86 -17.73 -15.00
CA ILE A 5 6.16 -16.56 -14.17
C ILE A 5 4.98 -15.57 -14.15
N SER A 6 4.29 -15.40 -15.28
CA SER A 6 3.11 -14.54 -15.37
C SER A 6 1.94 -15.03 -14.50
N ILE A 7 1.79 -16.35 -14.32
CA ILE A 7 0.78 -16.93 -13.42
C ILE A 7 1.19 -16.69 -11.98
N LEU A 8 2.44 -17.03 -11.63
CA LEU A 8 2.96 -16.90 -10.27
C LEU A 8 2.80 -15.46 -9.75
N PHE A 9 3.24 -14.47 -10.52
CA PHE A 9 3.18 -13.07 -10.08
C PHE A 9 1.75 -12.51 -9.96
N ARG A 10 0.76 -13.07 -10.67
CA ARG A 10 -0.66 -12.75 -10.45
C ARG A 10 -1.26 -13.50 -9.27
N ALA A 11 -0.78 -14.71 -8.98
CA ALA A 11 -1.25 -15.52 -7.87
C ALA A 11 -0.78 -14.98 -6.52
N ILE A 12 0.43 -14.43 -6.42
CA ILE A 12 0.98 -13.90 -5.16
C ILE A 12 0.02 -12.94 -4.44
N PRO A 13 -0.50 -11.85 -5.06
CA PRO A 13 -1.48 -10.99 -4.40
C PRO A 13 -2.74 -11.73 -3.91
N LEU A 14 -3.23 -12.72 -4.65
CA LEU A 14 -4.41 -13.50 -4.25
C LEU A 14 -4.11 -14.45 -3.09
N LEU A 15 -2.92 -15.07 -3.06
CA LEU A 15 -2.47 -15.90 -1.94
C LEU A 15 -2.29 -15.05 -0.68
N MET A 16 -1.76 -13.83 -0.81
CA MET A 16 -1.62 -12.91 0.31
C MET A 16 -2.97 -12.35 0.75
N ALA A 17 -3.93 -12.15 -0.16
CA ALA A 17 -5.31 -11.83 0.18
C ALA A 17 -5.96 -12.97 0.98
N LEU A 18 -5.82 -14.22 0.53
CA LEU A 18 -6.29 -15.41 1.25
C LEU A 18 -5.67 -15.51 2.64
N PHE A 19 -4.36 -15.26 2.75
CA PHE A 19 -3.69 -15.19 4.05
C PHE A 19 -4.29 -14.09 4.93
N CYS A 20 -4.42 -12.86 4.45
CA CYS A 20 -4.97 -11.76 5.26
C CYS A 20 -6.41 -12.00 5.70
N PHE A 21 -7.29 -12.46 4.79
CA PHE A 21 -8.67 -12.78 5.11
C PHE A 21 -8.77 -13.97 6.06
N GLY A 22 -8.10 -15.08 5.73
CA GLY A 22 -8.14 -16.30 6.54
C GLY A 22 -7.53 -16.09 7.91
N TYR A 23 -6.38 -15.42 7.99
CA TYR A 23 -5.71 -15.14 9.25
C TYR A 23 -6.48 -14.10 10.09
N GLY A 24 -6.98 -13.04 9.46
CA GLY A 24 -7.81 -12.04 10.15
C GLY A 24 -9.10 -12.65 10.73
N ALA A 25 -9.80 -13.47 9.95
CA ALA A 25 -10.98 -14.21 10.42
C ALA A 25 -10.63 -15.20 11.53
N PHE A 26 -9.53 -15.95 11.39
CA PHE A 26 -9.05 -16.87 12.42
C PHE A 26 -8.77 -16.14 13.75
N VAL A 27 -8.08 -15.00 13.71
CA VAL A 27 -7.80 -14.19 14.92
C VAL A 27 -9.10 -13.72 15.57
N LEU A 28 -10.06 -13.24 14.77
CA LEU A 28 -11.34 -12.74 15.27
C LEU A 28 -12.16 -13.85 15.93
N ASP A 29 -12.28 -15.02 15.30
CA ASP A 29 -13.18 -16.08 15.74
C ASP A 29 -12.59 -16.95 16.86
N MET A 30 -11.30 -17.28 16.77
CA MET A 30 -10.67 -18.28 17.65
C MET A 30 -9.96 -17.67 18.87
N GLY A 31 -9.76 -16.35 18.91
CA GLY A 31 -9.09 -15.68 20.03
C GLY A 31 -9.98 -15.57 21.27
N THR A 32 -9.41 -15.68 22.47
CA THR A 32 -10.11 -15.32 23.72
C THR A 32 -9.78 -13.91 24.21
N ASP A 33 -8.75 -13.29 23.64
CA ASP A 33 -8.26 -11.95 23.94
C ASP A 33 -9.19 -10.87 23.35
N VAL A 34 -9.46 -9.80 24.08
CA VAL A 34 -10.29 -8.66 23.62
C VAL A 34 -9.61 -7.92 22.46
N ASN A 35 -8.28 -7.90 22.39
CA ASN A 35 -7.49 -7.31 21.33
C ASN A 35 -7.73 -7.96 19.96
N ARG A 36 -8.37 -9.14 19.91
CA ARG A 36 -8.82 -9.77 18.66
C ARG A 36 -9.78 -8.91 17.85
N PHE A 37 -10.58 -8.07 18.52
CA PHE A 37 -11.52 -7.14 17.89
C PHE A 37 -10.80 -5.96 17.21
N VAL A 38 -9.51 -5.73 17.50
CA VAL A 38 -8.67 -4.82 16.71
C VAL A 38 -7.91 -5.60 15.65
N ALA A 39 -7.13 -6.59 16.08
CA ALA A 39 -6.18 -7.29 15.22
C ALA A 39 -6.87 -8.05 14.07
N GLY A 40 -7.92 -8.81 14.36
CA GLY A 40 -8.63 -9.64 13.37
C GLY A 40 -9.20 -8.80 12.23
N PRO A 41 -10.09 -7.83 12.50
CA PRO A 41 -10.69 -6.97 11.48
C PRO A 41 -9.66 -6.14 10.69
N VAL A 42 -8.62 -5.62 11.36
CA VAL A 42 -7.55 -4.87 10.67
C VAL A 42 -6.79 -5.79 9.71
N VAL A 43 -6.32 -6.96 10.16
CA VAL A 43 -5.61 -7.93 9.30
C VAL A 43 -6.51 -8.41 8.16
N PHE A 44 -7.79 -8.66 8.44
CA PHE A 44 -8.77 -9.02 7.42
C PHE A 44 -8.86 -7.93 6.33
N SER A 45 -8.97 -6.66 6.72
CA SER A 45 -9.06 -5.54 5.77
C SER A 45 -7.81 -5.38 4.88
N LEU A 46 -6.63 -5.79 5.35
CA LEU A 46 -5.40 -5.78 4.53
C LEU A 46 -5.52 -6.68 3.30
N GLY A 47 -6.41 -7.69 3.34
CA GLY A 47 -6.74 -8.50 2.17
C GLY A 47 -7.36 -7.68 1.04
N MET A 48 -8.07 -6.59 1.33
CA MET A 48 -8.67 -5.70 0.33
C MET A 48 -7.60 -4.96 -0.47
N ILE A 49 -6.51 -4.53 0.18
CA ILE A 49 -5.32 -4.00 -0.51
C ILE A 49 -4.77 -5.04 -1.47
N CYS A 50 -4.67 -6.30 -1.04
CA CYS A 50 -4.15 -7.39 -1.87
C CYS A 50 -5.03 -7.66 -3.11
N ILE A 51 -6.36 -7.50 -3.02
CA ILE A 51 -7.27 -7.55 -4.17
C ILE A 51 -7.00 -6.39 -5.16
N ALA A 52 -6.77 -5.17 -4.67
CA ALA A 52 -6.40 -4.05 -5.54
C ALA A 52 -4.98 -4.23 -6.16
N LEU A 53 -4.04 -4.82 -5.41
CA LEU A 53 -2.71 -5.17 -5.92
C LEU A 53 -2.79 -6.27 -6.99
N PHE A 54 -3.69 -7.25 -6.83
CA PHE A 54 -4.01 -8.22 -7.87
C PHE A 54 -4.51 -7.52 -9.14
N ALA A 55 -5.45 -6.58 -9.02
CA ALA A 55 -5.94 -5.83 -10.16
C ALA A 55 -4.81 -5.09 -10.89
N THR A 56 -3.87 -4.49 -10.14
CA THR A 56 -2.67 -3.83 -10.70
C THR A 56 -1.77 -4.84 -11.44
N ALA A 57 -1.39 -5.93 -10.77
CA ALA A 57 -0.52 -6.96 -11.33
C ALA A 57 -1.14 -7.60 -12.58
N ALA A 58 -2.42 -7.97 -12.52
CA ALA A 58 -3.16 -8.54 -13.65
C ALA A 58 -3.28 -7.54 -14.82
N THR A 59 -3.46 -6.25 -14.54
CA THR A 59 -3.51 -5.19 -15.56
C THR A 59 -2.18 -5.10 -16.30
N ILE A 60 -1.06 -5.04 -15.59
CA ILE A 60 0.28 -4.90 -16.20
C ILE A 60 0.67 -6.20 -16.91
N ILE A 61 0.60 -7.35 -16.24
CA ILE A 61 1.02 -8.64 -16.79
C ILE A 61 0.28 -8.96 -18.08
N ARG A 62 -1.06 -8.82 -18.10
CA ARG A 62 -1.86 -9.15 -19.29
C ARG A 62 -1.45 -8.28 -20.49
N GLN A 63 -1.03 -7.04 -20.26
CA GLN A 63 -0.49 -6.19 -21.33
C GLN A 63 0.87 -6.70 -21.83
N LEU A 64 1.77 -7.08 -20.91
CA LEU A 64 3.11 -7.58 -21.23
C LEU A 64 3.11 -8.94 -21.97
N ILE A 65 2.06 -9.76 -21.81
CA ILE A 65 1.89 -11.04 -22.52
C ILE A 65 0.86 -10.97 -23.65
N HIS A 66 0.40 -9.77 -24.03
CA HIS A 66 -0.57 -9.55 -25.11
C HIS A 66 -1.93 -10.24 -24.95
N THR A 67 -2.38 -10.50 -23.71
CA THR A 67 -3.70 -11.07 -23.39
C THR A 67 -4.64 -10.05 -22.73
N TYR A 68 -4.39 -8.75 -22.93
CA TYR A 68 -5.16 -7.69 -22.30
C TYR A 68 -6.37 -7.31 -23.16
N SER A 69 -7.56 -7.69 -22.69
CA SER A 69 -8.83 -7.43 -23.37
C SER A 69 -9.47 -6.13 -22.91
N THR A 70 -10.42 -5.63 -23.70
CA THR A 70 -11.28 -4.49 -23.32
C THR A 70 -12.03 -4.76 -22.01
N ALA A 71 -12.50 -5.99 -21.79
CA ALA A 71 -13.14 -6.36 -20.52
C ALA A 71 -12.18 -6.21 -19.33
N ALA A 72 -10.96 -6.72 -19.44
CA ALA A 72 -9.96 -6.61 -18.36
C ALA A 72 -9.62 -5.15 -18.03
N LYS A 73 -9.65 -4.26 -19.02
CA LYS A 73 -9.41 -2.82 -18.85
C LYS A 73 -10.39 -2.15 -17.89
N TYR A 74 -11.63 -2.61 -17.82
CA TYR A 74 -12.65 -2.04 -16.93
C TYR A 74 -12.86 -2.88 -15.68
N VAL A 75 -12.95 -4.20 -15.82
CA VAL A 75 -13.25 -5.11 -14.69
C VAL A 75 -12.17 -5.06 -13.61
N LEU A 76 -10.88 -5.02 -13.98
CA LEU A 76 -9.81 -5.05 -12.98
C LEU A 76 -9.78 -3.77 -12.12
N PRO A 77 -9.79 -2.55 -12.68
CA PRO A 77 -9.94 -1.34 -11.87
C PRO A 77 -11.23 -1.30 -11.04
N ILE A 78 -12.37 -1.69 -11.61
CA ILE A 78 -13.67 -1.71 -10.91
C ILE A 78 -13.60 -2.63 -9.70
N LEU A 79 -13.01 -3.83 -9.84
CA LEU A 79 -12.80 -4.75 -8.72
C LEU A 79 -12.02 -4.10 -7.58
N GLY A 80 -10.94 -3.37 -7.89
CA GLY A 80 -10.15 -2.65 -6.89
C GLY A 80 -10.93 -1.55 -6.16
N TYR A 81 -11.73 -0.76 -6.88
CA TYR A 81 -12.56 0.26 -6.26
C TYR A 81 -13.73 -0.32 -5.46
N LEU A 82 -14.36 -1.40 -5.94
CA LEU A 82 -15.38 -2.12 -5.17
C LEU A 82 -14.79 -2.67 -3.87
N ALA A 83 -13.57 -3.21 -3.92
CA ALA A 83 -12.85 -3.65 -2.73
C ALA A 83 -12.65 -2.49 -1.74
N ALA A 84 -12.27 -1.29 -2.22
CA ALA A 84 -12.15 -0.11 -1.38
C ALA A 84 -13.50 0.31 -0.76
N ILE A 85 -14.58 0.32 -1.53
CA ILE A 85 -15.93 0.69 -1.06
C ILE A 85 -16.41 -0.29 0.03
N VAL A 86 -16.29 -1.59 -0.22
CA VAL A 86 -16.67 -2.63 0.76
C VAL A 86 -15.84 -2.48 2.04
N CYS A 87 -14.53 -2.24 1.92
CA CYS A 87 -13.65 -1.99 3.06
C CYS A 87 -14.08 -0.74 3.84
N PHE A 88 -14.41 0.35 3.16
CA PHE A 88 -14.82 1.59 3.80
C PHE A 88 -16.16 1.45 4.53
N ILE A 89 -17.15 0.83 3.88
CA ILE A 89 -18.44 0.54 4.51
C ILE A 89 -18.23 -0.34 5.74
N GLY A 90 -17.42 -1.39 5.63
CA GLY A 90 -17.08 -2.26 6.76
C GLY A 90 -16.40 -1.52 7.91
N GLY A 91 -15.50 -0.58 7.63
CA GLY A 91 -14.88 0.27 8.65
C GLY A 91 -15.89 1.19 9.32
N MET A 92 -16.76 1.84 8.55
CA MET A 92 -17.80 2.73 9.07
C MET A 92 -18.84 1.98 9.90
N THR A 93 -19.27 0.78 9.48
CA THR A 93 -20.15 -0.07 10.29
C THR A 93 -19.46 -0.46 11.59
N TYR A 94 -18.17 -0.81 11.54
CA TYR A 94 -17.42 -1.15 12.75
C TYR A 94 -17.28 0.03 13.74
N ILE A 95 -17.13 1.26 13.25
CA ILE A 95 -17.16 2.47 14.08
C ILE A 95 -18.54 2.66 14.72
N ASN A 96 -19.62 2.51 13.94
CA ASN A 96 -20.99 2.78 14.38
C ASN A 96 -21.58 1.71 15.30
N ASP A 97 -21.16 0.45 15.14
CA ASP A 97 -21.58 -0.67 15.98
C ASP A 97 -20.86 -0.68 17.34
N GLY A 98 -19.75 0.06 17.46
CA GLY A 98 -18.81 -0.03 18.57
C GLY A 98 -19.24 0.71 19.84
N ILE A 99 -19.52 -0.04 20.91
CA ILE A 99 -19.61 0.48 22.30
C ILE A 99 -18.21 0.51 22.97
N THR A 100 -17.17 -0.04 22.32
CA THR A 100 -15.83 -0.26 22.91
C THR A 100 -14.69 0.43 22.15
N ALA A 101 -13.60 0.72 22.88
CA ALA A 101 -12.38 1.32 22.33
C ALA A 101 -11.75 0.50 21.19
N ALA A 102 -11.86 -0.83 21.23
CA ALA A 102 -11.36 -1.72 20.19
C ALA A 102 -12.06 -1.47 18.84
N HIS A 103 -13.39 -1.34 18.85
CA HIS A 103 -14.18 -1.07 17.64
C HIS A 103 -13.86 0.31 17.06
N PHE A 104 -13.70 1.30 17.93
CA PHE A 104 -13.26 2.62 17.54
C PHE A 104 -11.90 2.57 16.81
N VAL A 105 -10.88 1.94 17.40
CA VAL A 105 -9.55 1.86 16.78
C VAL A 105 -9.60 1.10 15.47
N ALA A 106 -10.14 -0.12 15.47
CA ALA A 106 -10.15 -0.96 14.26
C ALA A 106 -10.94 -0.31 13.13
N GLY A 107 -12.10 0.28 13.42
CA GLY A 107 -12.95 0.90 12.41
C GLY A 107 -12.27 2.06 11.68
N HIS A 108 -11.58 2.93 12.42
CA HIS A 108 -10.77 4.01 11.82
C HIS A 108 -9.64 3.47 10.95
N VAL A 109 -8.91 2.46 11.44
CA VAL A 109 -7.82 1.82 10.69
C VAL A 109 -8.33 1.16 9.41
N ILE A 110 -9.47 0.46 9.46
CA ILE A 110 -10.11 -0.16 8.29
C ILE A 110 -10.53 0.89 7.26
N CYS A 111 -11.06 2.03 7.70
CA CYS A 111 -11.35 3.17 6.81
C CYS A 111 -10.07 3.72 6.15
N GLY A 112 -8.96 3.84 6.89
CA GLY A 112 -7.66 4.20 6.32
C GLY A 112 -7.14 3.19 5.30
N VAL A 113 -7.30 1.89 5.58
CA VAL A 113 -6.98 0.78 4.66
C VAL A 113 -7.82 0.85 3.38
N ALA A 114 -9.09 1.28 3.47
CA ALA A 114 -9.93 1.51 2.31
C ALA A 114 -9.39 2.63 1.40
N PHE A 115 -8.86 3.72 1.96
CA PHE A 115 -8.22 4.78 1.17
C PHE A 115 -6.93 4.31 0.48
N ILE A 116 -6.13 3.47 1.13
CA ILE A 116 -4.97 2.82 0.49
C ILE A 116 -5.46 1.95 -0.67
N THR A 117 -6.48 1.13 -0.42
CA THR A 117 -7.07 0.24 -1.45
C THR A 117 -7.55 1.04 -2.65
N ALA A 118 -8.19 2.19 -2.43
CA ALA A 118 -8.61 3.10 -3.49
C ALA A 118 -7.42 3.69 -4.26
N CYS A 119 -6.35 4.14 -3.57
CA CYS A 119 -5.13 4.61 -4.21
C CYS A 119 -4.45 3.52 -5.07
N VAL A 120 -4.46 2.26 -4.61
CA VAL A 120 -3.95 1.13 -5.41
C VAL A 120 -4.86 0.86 -6.61
N ALA A 121 -6.18 0.96 -6.47
CA ALA A 121 -7.12 0.87 -7.60
C ALA A 121 -6.89 1.99 -8.63
N THR A 122 -6.59 3.22 -8.18
CA THR A 122 -6.14 4.33 -9.04
C THR A 122 -4.84 3.99 -9.76
N THR A 123 -3.90 3.33 -9.08
CA THR A 123 -2.65 2.84 -9.69
C THR A 123 -2.91 1.78 -10.76
N ALA A 124 -3.83 0.84 -10.53
CA ALA A 124 -4.28 -0.12 -11.55
C ALA A 124 -4.88 0.60 -12.77
N THR A 125 -5.72 1.62 -12.52
CA THR A 125 -6.35 2.44 -13.57
C THR A 125 -5.32 3.20 -14.40
N ALA A 126 -4.35 3.85 -13.74
CA ALA A 126 -3.24 4.53 -14.40
C ALA A 126 -2.39 3.54 -15.22
N SER A 127 -2.26 2.30 -14.75
CA SER A 127 -1.49 1.25 -15.43
C SER A 127 -2.20 0.61 -16.62
N THR A 128 -3.44 1.00 -16.95
CA THR A 128 -4.19 0.39 -18.08
C THR A 128 -3.57 0.62 -19.46
N ARG A 129 -2.58 1.51 -19.57
CA ARG A 129 -1.80 1.78 -20.79
C ARG A 129 -0.29 1.65 -20.55
N PHE A 130 0.11 0.74 -19.65
CA PHE A 130 1.46 0.56 -19.16
C PHE A 130 2.51 0.41 -20.28
N THR A 131 2.18 -0.25 -21.39
CA THR A 131 3.12 -0.47 -22.50
C THR A 131 3.64 0.82 -23.14
N LEU A 132 2.97 1.96 -22.92
CA LEU A 132 3.44 3.27 -23.38
C LEU A 132 4.67 3.76 -22.58
N ILE A 133 4.87 3.32 -21.34
CA ILE A 133 6.02 3.73 -20.53
C ILE A 133 7.35 3.32 -21.19
N PRO A 134 7.62 2.02 -21.47
CA PRO A 134 8.87 1.63 -22.12
C PRO A 134 9.00 2.22 -23.53
N GLN A 135 7.89 2.39 -24.26
CA GLN A 135 7.91 3.01 -25.59
C GLN A 135 8.33 4.49 -25.51
N ASN A 136 7.76 5.26 -24.58
CA ASN A 136 8.09 6.67 -24.38
C ASN A 136 9.49 6.86 -23.79
N SER A 137 9.96 5.91 -22.97
CA SER A 137 11.31 5.94 -22.41
C SER A 137 12.40 5.90 -23.49
N LYS A 138 12.12 5.32 -24.67
CA LYS A 138 13.05 5.28 -25.81
C LYS A 138 13.00 6.53 -26.69
N ARG A 139 12.02 7.41 -26.48
CA ARG A 139 11.82 8.64 -27.26
C ARG A 139 12.64 9.79 -26.67
N THR A 140 13.12 10.66 -27.56
CA THR A 140 13.82 11.90 -27.19
C THR A 140 12.90 13.12 -27.17
N ASP A 141 11.73 13.02 -27.81
CA ASP A 141 10.73 14.09 -27.86
C ASP A 141 9.79 14.08 -26.64
N HIS A 142 8.98 15.12 -26.50
CA HIS A 142 7.97 15.25 -25.44
C HIS A 142 6.54 15.22 -25.99
N THR A 143 6.35 14.64 -27.18
CA THR A 143 5.02 14.56 -27.79
C THR A 143 4.17 13.52 -27.06
N VAL A 144 2.91 13.86 -26.85
CA VAL A 144 1.94 13.00 -26.18
C VAL A 144 1.47 11.91 -27.15
N PRO A 145 1.59 10.60 -26.83
CA PRO A 145 1.11 9.55 -27.71
C PRO A 145 -0.41 9.60 -27.91
N ALA A 146 -0.90 9.32 -29.13
CA ALA A 146 -2.34 9.32 -29.44
C ALA A 146 -3.16 8.33 -28.56
N LYS A 147 -2.53 7.21 -28.18
CA LYS A 147 -3.13 6.21 -27.28
C LYS A 147 -2.88 6.51 -25.80
N ALA A 148 -2.32 7.66 -25.41
CA ALA A 148 -2.17 8.04 -24.01
C ALA A 148 -3.49 8.55 -23.41
N PHE A 149 -3.50 8.79 -22.10
CA PHE A 149 -4.58 9.54 -21.45
C PHE A 149 -4.60 10.98 -21.95
N SER A 150 -5.80 11.58 -22.03
CA SER A 150 -5.89 13.04 -22.15
C SER A 150 -5.29 13.71 -20.91
N SER A 151 -4.99 15.02 -20.96
CA SER A 151 -4.50 15.72 -19.76
C SER A 151 -5.48 15.60 -18.61
N ALA A 152 -6.76 15.92 -18.87
CA ALA A 152 -7.82 15.82 -17.87
C ALA A 152 -7.91 14.42 -17.25
N GLN A 153 -7.77 13.35 -18.03
CA GLN A 153 -7.77 11.97 -17.51
C GLN A 153 -6.56 11.69 -16.62
N GLY A 154 -5.35 12.08 -17.06
CA GLY A 154 -4.14 11.88 -16.27
C GLY A 154 -4.17 12.69 -14.96
N ASP A 155 -4.63 13.94 -15.04
CA ASP A 155 -4.73 14.85 -13.89
C ASP A 155 -5.81 14.37 -12.91
N ALA A 156 -6.96 13.89 -13.40
CA ALA A 156 -8.03 13.33 -12.57
C ALA A 156 -7.55 12.13 -11.73
N LEU A 157 -6.73 11.23 -12.29
CA LEU A 157 -6.18 10.10 -11.55
C LEU A 157 -5.25 10.57 -10.42
N ILE A 158 -4.41 11.57 -10.68
CA ILE A 158 -3.51 12.13 -9.67
C ILE A 158 -4.32 12.84 -8.57
N ILE A 159 -5.26 13.70 -8.96
CA ILE A 159 -6.14 14.43 -8.04
C ILE A 159 -6.92 13.46 -7.15
N LEU A 160 -7.44 12.37 -7.72
CA LEU A 160 -8.18 11.37 -6.95
C LEU A 160 -7.31 10.72 -5.86
N ALA A 161 -6.07 10.34 -6.18
CA ALA A 161 -5.13 9.82 -5.19
C ALA A 161 -4.77 10.89 -4.13
N VAL A 162 -4.60 12.15 -4.54
CA VAL A 162 -4.36 13.28 -3.63
C VAL A 162 -5.52 13.47 -2.66
N ILE A 163 -6.77 13.40 -3.14
CA ILE A 163 -7.96 13.52 -2.30
C ILE A 163 -7.95 12.45 -1.20
N PHE A 164 -7.69 11.18 -1.53
CA PHE A 164 -7.60 10.11 -0.53
C PHE A 164 -6.49 10.36 0.49
N ALA A 165 -5.31 10.81 0.05
CA ALA A 165 -4.20 11.14 0.96
C ALA A 165 -4.57 12.31 1.89
N VAL A 166 -5.14 13.39 1.35
CA VAL A 166 -5.57 14.57 2.13
C VAL A 166 -6.64 14.20 3.14
N ILE A 167 -7.66 13.44 2.74
CA ILE A 167 -8.71 12.96 3.67
C ILE A 167 -8.08 12.16 4.80
N THR A 168 -7.15 11.26 4.49
CA THR A 168 -6.48 10.44 5.51
C THR A 168 -5.66 11.29 6.49
N TRP A 169 -4.95 12.32 6.01
CA TRP A 169 -4.20 13.26 6.86
C TRP A 169 -5.11 14.14 7.72
N VAL A 170 -6.18 14.69 7.15
CA VAL A 170 -7.16 15.49 7.91
C VAL A 170 -7.76 14.65 9.03
N TRP A 171 -8.14 13.40 8.72
CA TRP A 171 -8.68 12.47 9.71
C TRP A 171 -7.64 12.11 10.79
N THR A 172 -6.39 11.89 10.39
CA THR A 172 -5.26 11.66 11.30
C THR A 172 -5.12 12.79 12.31
N PHE A 173 -5.06 14.04 11.85
CA PHE A 173 -4.89 15.19 12.75
C PHE A 173 -6.11 15.41 13.64
N TRP A 174 -7.32 15.14 13.13
CA TRP A 174 -8.53 15.18 13.95
C TRP A 174 -8.49 14.15 15.10
N LEU A 175 -8.03 12.92 14.83
CA LEU A 175 -7.87 11.88 15.86
C LEU A 175 -6.78 12.27 16.86
N LEU A 176 -5.60 12.69 16.39
CA LEU A 176 -4.49 13.07 17.26
C LEU A 176 -4.80 14.30 18.12
N GLY A 177 -5.60 15.24 17.61
CA GLY A 177 -6.08 16.39 18.39
C GLY A 177 -6.96 16.01 19.60
N GLN A 178 -7.51 14.80 19.62
CA GLN A 178 -8.30 14.24 20.72
C GLN A 178 -7.55 13.19 21.54
N SER A 179 -6.25 13.01 21.31
CA SER A 179 -5.43 11.99 21.96
C SER A 179 -5.39 12.10 23.50
N SER A 180 -5.62 13.29 24.06
CA SER A 180 -5.72 13.52 25.51
C SER A 180 -7.05 13.02 26.12
N THR A 181 -8.06 12.76 25.30
CA THR A 181 -9.41 12.37 25.76
C THR A 181 -9.47 10.88 26.09
N HIS A 182 -8.92 10.04 25.22
CA HIS A 182 -8.89 8.59 25.42
C HIS A 182 -7.76 7.96 24.59
N VAL A 183 -7.10 6.93 25.12
CA VAL A 183 -5.94 6.26 24.47
C VAL A 183 -6.28 5.72 23.06
N ALA A 184 -7.53 5.33 22.82
CA ALA A 184 -8.01 4.91 21.50
C ALA A 184 -7.79 5.96 20.40
N TYR A 185 -7.94 7.26 20.71
CA TYR A 185 -7.66 8.34 19.75
C TYR A 185 -6.16 8.45 19.45
N PHE A 186 -5.32 8.26 20.47
CA PHE A 186 -3.87 8.20 20.30
C PHE A 186 -3.48 7.04 19.37
N VAL A 187 -3.97 5.83 19.66
CA VAL A 187 -3.66 4.63 18.88
C VAL A 187 -4.17 4.77 17.44
N ALA A 188 -5.45 5.09 17.26
CA ALA A 188 -6.06 5.24 15.94
C ALA A 188 -5.39 6.36 15.13
N GLY A 189 -5.11 7.51 15.75
CA GLY A 189 -4.46 8.65 15.10
C GLY A 189 -3.06 8.32 14.59
N HIS A 190 -2.23 7.66 15.41
CA HIS A 190 -0.88 7.29 14.99
C HIS A 190 -0.87 6.24 13.88
N VAL A 191 -1.72 5.21 13.95
CA VAL A 191 -1.84 4.25 12.83
C VAL A 191 -2.32 4.95 11.55
N MET A 192 -3.33 5.82 11.66
CA MET A 192 -3.85 6.61 10.54
C MET A 192 -2.76 7.49 9.90
N ALA A 193 -1.83 8.04 10.68
CA ALA A 193 -0.69 8.80 10.14
C ALA A 193 0.22 7.92 9.25
N GLY A 194 0.50 6.68 9.68
CA GLY A 194 1.24 5.72 8.85
C GLY A 194 0.48 5.35 7.56
N LEU A 195 -0.84 5.16 7.64
CA LEU A 195 -1.69 4.93 6.47
C LEU A 195 -1.71 6.14 5.53
N ALA A 196 -1.71 7.36 6.08
CA ALA A 196 -1.63 8.60 5.32
C ALA A 196 -0.28 8.72 4.59
N CYS A 197 0.82 8.32 5.23
CA CYS A 197 2.15 8.23 4.59
C CYS A 197 2.13 7.26 3.39
N ILE A 198 1.43 6.13 3.50
CA ILE A 198 1.25 5.18 2.39
C ILE A 198 0.41 5.80 1.26
N CYS A 199 -0.71 6.46 1.57
CA CYS A 199 -1.53 7.15 0.58
C CYS A 199 -0.72 8.22 -0.16
N THR A 200 0.04 9.07 0.54
CA THR A 200 0.95 10.06 -0.06
C THR A 200 2.00 9.39 -0.96
N SER A 201 2.54 8.25 -0.53
CA SER A 201 3.49 7.46 -1.33
C SER A 201 2.87 6.92 -2.63
N LEU A 202 1.59 6.53 -2.59
CA LEU A 202 0.86 6.07 -3.77
C LEU A 202 0.50 7.21 -4.74
N VAL A 203 0.31 8.45 -4.26
CA VAL A 203 0.20 9.64 -5.13
C VAL A 203 1.41 9.73 -6.05
N ALA A 204 2.62 9.54 -5.49
CA ALA A 204 3.86 9.58 -6.27
C ALA A 204 3.91 8.51 -7.36
N LEU A 205 3.43 7.30 -7.05
CA LEU A 205 3.37 6.21 -8.01
C LEU A 205 2.36 6.49 -9.13
N VAL A 206 1.14 6.94 -8.79
CA VAL A 206 0.10 7.31 -9.76
C VAL A 206 0.57 8.44 -10.66
N ALA A 207 1.19 9.48 -10.10
CA ALA A 207 1.70 10.61 -10.86
C ALA A 207 2.82 10.20 -11.81
N THR A 208 3.77 9.39 -11.33
CA THR A 208 4.86 8.86 -12.17
C THR A 208 4.31 8.07 -13.34
N ILE A 209 3.42 7.10 -13.11
CA ILE A 209 2.83 6.27 -14.17
C ILE A 209 2.04 7.12 -15.18
N SER A 210 1.14 7.98 -14.70
CA SER A 210 0.29 8.81 -15.55
C SER A 210 1.10 9.75 -16.45
N ARG A 211 2.14 10.39 -15.91
CA ARG A 211 3.00 11.32 -16.66
C ARG A 211 3.94 10.60 -17.61
N GLN A 212 4.46 9.43 -17.24
CA GLN A 212 5.28 8.60 -18.13
C GLN A 212 4.47 8.06 -19.31
N ILE A 213 3.23 7.62 -19.09
CA ILE A 213 2.32 7.20 -20.16
C ILE A 213 2.03 8.34 -21.14
N ARG A 214 1.92 9.58 -20.64
CA ARG A 214 1.72 10.78 -21.46
C ARG A 214 3.01 11.34 -22.08
N ASN A 215 4.19 10.79 -21.77
CA ASN A 215 5.49 11.34 -22.17
C ASN A 215 5.77 12.77 -21.66
N THR A 216 5.12 13.17 -20.56
CA THR A 216 5.25 14.49 -19.94
C THR A 216 5.98 14.45 -18.59
N TYR A 217 6.62 13.32 -18.26
CA TYR A 217 7.38 13.17 -17.02
C TYR A 217 8.67 13.99 -17.06
N ALA A 218 8.76 15.01 -16.20
CA ALA A 218 9.84 15.98 -16.23
C ALA A 218 11.13 15.49 -15.54
N GLY A 219 12.26 16.13 -15.86
CA GLY A 219 13.56 15.80 -15.25
C GLY A 219 13.61 16.04 -13.73
N SER A 220 12.89 17.05 -13.21
CA SER A 220 12.78 17.33 -11.77
C SER A 220 11.97 16.25 -11.04
N GLU A 221 10.92 15.74 -11.67
CA GLU A 221 10.05 14.69 -11.14
C GLU A 221 10.79 13.37 -10.89
N ARG A 222 11.86 13.12 -11.66
CA ARG A 222 12.75 11.97 -11.49
C ARG A 222 13.43 11.92 -10.11
N LYS A 223 13.60 13.07 -9.46
CA LYS A 223 14.17 13.17 -8.11
C LYS A 223 13.09 13.39 -7.06
N TRP A 224 12.13 14.26 -7.36
CA TRP A 224 11.14 14.72 -6.39
C TRP A 224 10.19 13.60 -5.93
N TRP A 225 9.67 12.79 -6.85
CA TRP A 225 8.75 11.70 -6.48
C TRP A 225 9.43 10.60 -5.67
N PRO A 226 10.62 10.07 -6.06
CA PRO A 226 11.37 9.16 -5.20
C PRO A 226 11.69 9.76 -3.82
N ALA A 227 12.13 11.01 -3.77
CA ALA A 227 12.47 11.69 -2.52
C ALA A 227 11.24 11.81 -1.59
N LEU A 228 10.06 12.13 -2.13
CA LEU A 228 8.82 12.20 -1.36
C LEU A 228 8.50 10.86 -0.71
N VAL A 229 8.55 9.76 -1.46
CA VAL A 229 8.22 8.42 -0.92
C VAL A 229 9.23 7.99 0.14
N LEU A 230 10.52 8.25 -0.09
CA LEU A 230 11.56 8.00 0.91
C LEU A 230 11.34 8.85 2.17
N ALA A 231 10.97 10.12 2.03
CA ALA A 231 10.65 10.99 3.16
C ALA A 231 9.44 10.48 3.96
N MET A 232 8.39 10.01 3.30
CA MET A 232 7.21 9.43 3.97
C MET A 232 7.55 8.12 4.70
N GLY A 233 8.39 7.25 4.11
CA GLY A 233 8.87 6.05 4.77
C GLY A 233 9.73 6.36 6.01
N THR A 234 10.71 7.26 5.87
CA THR A 234 11.55 7.72 6.97
C THR A 234 10.73 8.36 8.08
N LEU A 235 9.79 9.26 7.73
CA LEU A 235 8.89 9.91 8.67
C LEU A 235 8.14 8.88 9.50
N SER A 236 7.50 7.90 8.85
CA SER A 236 6.73 6.86 9.54
C SER A 236 7.61 6.00 10.46
N ILE A 237 8.81 5.59 10.03
CA ILE A 237 9.72 4.81 10.89
C ILE A 237 10.19 5.64 12.10
N LEU A 238 10.66 6.87 11.88
CA LEU A 238 11.13 7.74 12.98
C LEU A 238 10.01 8.07 13.95
N TRP A 239 8.80 8.27 13.45
CA TRP A 239 7.62 8.48 14.28
C TRP A 239 7.32 7.23 15.11
N GLY A 240 7.37 6.03 14.51
CA GLY A 240 7.21 4.78 15.25
C GLY A 240 8.27 4.58 16.34
N LEU A 241 9.53 4.88 16.04
CA LEU A 241 10.63 4.85 17.02
C LEU A 241 10.42 5.85 18.15
N TRP A 242 9.91 7.05 17.85
CA TRP A 242 9.57 8.03 18.88
C TRP A 242 8.45 7.52 19.79
N ILE A 243 7.39 6.91 19.24
CA ILE A 243 6.29 6.35 20.06
C ILE A 243 6.79 5.21 20.96
N LEU A 244 7.75 4.40 20.51
CA LEU A 244 8.35 3.34 21.33
C LEU A 244 9.06 3.85 22.60
N THR A 245 9.35 5.15 22.69
CA THR A 245 9.94 5.76 23.90
C THR A 245 8.91 6.14 24.97
N ASP A 246 7.61 5.98 24.69
CA ASP A 246 6.55 6.19 25.68
C ASP A 246 6.69 5.16 26.82
N ILE A 247 6.51 5.62 28.05
CA ILE A 247 6.61 4.81 29.27
C ILE A 247 5.40 3.86 29.36
N ASP A 248 4.27 4.24 28.77
CA ASP A 248 3.03 3.49 28.76
C ASP A 248 3.06 2.39 27.67
N PRO A 249 3.10 1.09 28.02
CA PRO A 249 3.16 -0.01 27.06
C PRO A 249 1.98 -0.05 26.08
N ASP A 250 0.79 0.38 26.52
CA ASP A 250 -0.41 0.46 25.68
C ASP A 250 -0.22 1.43 24.51
N LYS A 251 0.54 2.51 24.74
CA LYS A 251 0.88 3.50 23.72
C LYS A 251 2.12 3.11 22.94
N SER A 252 3.18 2.67 23.61
CA SER A 252 4.47 2.43 22.95
C SER A 252 4.39 1.27 21.96
N SER A 253 3.61 0.22 22.26
CA SER A 253 3.44 -0.97 21.40
C SER A 253 2.96 -0.64 19.98
N ILE A 254 2.19 0.44 19.78
CA ILE A 254 1.73 0.87 18.44
C ILE A 254 2.89 1.34 17.55
N GLY A 255 4.01 1.76 18.14
CA GLY A 255 5.21 2.16 17.43
C GLY A 255 5.72 1.08 16.49
N TYR A 256 5.55 -0.20 16.85
CA TYR A 256 5.87 -1.34 15.99
C TYR A 256 5.02 -1.38 14.72
N ILE A 257 3.71 -1.13 14.82
CA ILE A 257 2.81 -1.05 13.65
C ILE A 257 3.23 0.13 12.76
N MET A 258 3.51 1.28 13.36
CA MET A 258 3.97 2.46 12.63
C MET A 258 5.27 2.19 11.84
N ILE A 259 6.24 1.48 12.44
CA ILE A 259 7.45 1.03 11.73
C ILE A 259 7.08 0.12 10.54
N GLY A 260 6.18 -0.84 10.75
CA GLY A 260 5.66 -1.71 9.68
C GLY A 260 5.04 -0.94 8.52
N LEU A 261 4.25 0.10 8.80
CA LEU A 261 3.66 0.98 7.78
C LEU A 261 4.73 1.78 7.02
N GLY A 262 5.78 2.23 7.72
CA GLY A 262 6.95 2.85 7.09
C GLY A 262 7.69 1.90 6.14
N LEU A 263 7.80 0.62 6.49
CA LEU A 263 8.37 -0.41 5.62
C LEU A 263 7.52 -0.63 4.35
N VAL A 264 6.19 -0.53 4.45
CA VAL A 264 5.31 -0.54 3.27
C VAL A 264 5.61 0.66 2.35
N CYS A 265 5.81 1.87 2.89
CA CYS A 265 6.24 3.04 2.11
C CYS A 265 7.57 2.79 1.38
N TYR A 266 8.58 2.21 2.03
CA TYR A 266 9.82 1.80 1.38
C TYR A 266 9.58 0.75 0.28
N SER A 267 8.68 -0.21 0.50
CA SER A 267 8.31 -1.20 -0.51
C SER A 267 7.62 -0.54 -1.72
N ILE A 268 6.86 0.55 -1.53
CA ILE A 268 6.32 1.37 -2.64
C ILE A 268 7.43 2.17 -3.33
N SER A 269 8.37 2.73 -2.56
CA SER A 269 9.49 3.54 -3.08
C SER A 269 10.27 2.83 -4.18
N SER A 270 10.45 1.52 -4.06
CA SER A 270 11.14 0.69 -5.05
C SER A 270 10.54 0.82 -6.46
N LYS A 271 9.21 0.95 -6.57
CA LYS A 271 8.49 1.08 -7.86
C LYS A 271 8.68 2.46 -8.45
N VAL A 272 8.58 3.49 -7.61
CA VAL A 272 8.76 4.89 -8.02
C VAL A 272 10.20 5.13 -8.44
N ILE A 273 11.17 4.62 -7.67
CA ILE A 273 12.60 4.68 -7.99
C ILE A 273 12.89 3.93 -9.29
N LEU A 274 12.39 2.69 -9.44
CA LEU A 274 12.60 1.92 -10.66
C LEU A 274 12.10 2.68 -11.88
N LEU A 275 10.85 3.13 -11.88
CA LEU A 275 10.24 3.88 -12.98
C LEU A 275 10.97 5.19 -13.27
N ALA A 276 11.44 5.91 -12.24
CA ALA A 276 12.20 7.13 -12.40
C ALA A 276 13.61 6.86 -12.99
N VAL A 277 14.31 5.85 -12.50
CA VAL A 277 15.69 5.56 -12.86
C VAL A 277 15.80 5.03 -14.29
N ILE A 278 14.88 4.16 -14.72
CA ILE A 278 14.85 3.61 -16.08
C ILE A 278 14.29 4.59 -17.13
N TRP A 279 13.70 5.70 -16.70
CA TRP A 279 13.15 6.70 -17.61
C TRP A 279 14.27 7.34 -18.43
N ARG A 280 14.27 7.08 -19.74
CA ARG A 280 15.27 7.53 -20.73
C ARG A 280 16.72 7.17 -20.39
N ASN A 281 16.92 6.10 -19.61
CA ASN A 281 18.25 5.65 -19.19
C ASN A 281 18.32 4.13 -19.12
N VAL A 282 19.47 3.57 -19.49
CA VAL A 282 19.81 2.16 -19.25
C VAL A 282 20.58 2.08 -17.94
N PHE A 283 20.02 1.42 -16.91
CA PHE A 283 20.62 1.38 -15.58
C PHE A 283 20.79 -0.05 -15.07
N LYS A 284 22.03 -0.50 -14.93
CA LYS A 284 22.38 -1.88 -14.53
C LYS A 284 21.96 -2.25 -13.10
N LEU A 285 21.81 -1.26 -12.20
CA LEU A 285 21.42 -1.50 -10.80
C LEU A 285 19.89 -1.66 -10.62
N ALA A 286 19.10 -1.48 -11.69
CA ALA A 286 17.65 -1.72 -11.64
C ALA A 286 17.32 -3.15 -11.14
N ASN A 287 18.17 -4.11 -11.48
CA ASN A 287 18.03 -5.52 -11.11
C ASN A 287 18.17 -5.80 -9.61
N ARG A 288 18.64 -4.83 -8.81
CA ARG A 288 18.73 -4.95 -7.34
C ARG A 288 17.58 -4.28 -6.61
N ILE A 289 16.76 -3.49 -7.29
CA ILE A 289 15.61 -2.79 -6.71
C ILE A 289 14.56 -3.76 -6.12
N PRO A 290 14.30 -4.96 -6.71
CA PRO A 290 13.41 -5.94 -6.10
C PRO A 290 13.84 -6.42 -4.69
N LEU A 291 15.10 -6.22 -4.30
CA LEU A 291 15.57 -6.59 -2.96
C LEU A 291 14.94 -5.74 -1.85
N ILE A 292 14.56 -4.49 -2.14
CA ILE A 292 13.96 -3.58 -1.14
C ILE A 292 12.64 -4.17 -0.61
N PRO A 293 11.65 -4.53 -1.45
CA PRO A 293 10.43 -5.21 -1.00
C PRO A 293 10.68 -6.50 -0.20
N VAL A 294 11.67 -7.32 -0.61
CA VAL A 294 12.01 -8.57 0.11
C VAL A 294 12.50 -8.25 1.52
N LEU A 295 13.43 -7.29 1.65
CA LEU A 295 13.95 -6.87 2.95
C LEU A 295 12.82 -6.29 3.82
N THR A 296 11.98 -5.42 3.26
CA THR A 296 10.85 -4.85 4.03
C THR A 296 9.85 -5.93 4.48
N ALA A 297 9.59 -6.94 3.65
CA ALA A 297 8.70 -8.05 4.00
C ALA A 297 9.31 -8.92 5.12
N LEU A 298 10.58 -9.29 4.99
CA LEU A 298 11.29 -10.08 6.00
C LEU A 298 11.39 -9.32 7.32
N THR A 299 11.69 -8.02 7.29
CA THR A 299 11.71 -7.19 8.51
C THR A 299 10.35 -7.15 9.19
N CYS A 300 9.24 -6.98 8.45
CA CYS A 300 7.89 -7.06 9.02
C CYS A 300 7.62 -8.43 9.65
N LEU A 301 7.97 -9.53 8.97
CA LEU A 301 7.71 -10.89 9.44
C LEU A 301 8.59 -11.27 10.64
N PHE A 302 9.86 -10.87 10.66
CA PHE A 302 10.73 -11.10 11.82
C PHE A 302 10.28 -10.25 13.01
N LEU A 303 9.97 -8.97 12.81
CA LEU A 303 9.43 -8.14 13.88
C LEU A 303 8.12 -8.72 14.41
N SER A 304 7.24 -9.19 13.53
CA SER A 304 6.03 -9.92 13.90
C SER A 304 6.34 -11.14 14.77
N ALA A 305 7.32 -11.98 14.40
CA ALA A 305 7.73 -13.14 15.18
C ALA A 305 8.22 -12.76 16.60
N PHE A 306 9.05 -11.72 16.73
CA PHE A 306 9.45 -11.22 18.05
C PHE A 306 8.25 -10.71 18.85
N MET A 307 7.31 -10.01 18.22
CA MET A 307 6.11 -9.53 18.89
C MET A 307 5.16 -10.67 19.28
N PHE A 308 5.12 -11.78 18.53
CA PHE A 308 4.37 -12.97 18.95
C PHE A 308 4.93 -13.56 20.25
N GLU A 309 6.25 -13.61 20.39
CA GLU A 309 6.89 -14.04 21.63
C GLU A 309 6.57 -13.08 22.78
N MET A 310 6.71 -11.77 22.54
CA MET A 310 6.37 -10.75 23.54
C MET A 310 4.89 -10.78 23.94
N ALA A 311 3.99 -11.14 23.01
CA ALA A 311 2.56 -11.29 23.28
C ALA A 311 2.23 -12.46 24.22
N THR A 312 3.18 -13.35 24.51
CA THR A 312 3.03 -14.37 25.56
C THR A 312 3.33 -13.82 26.97
N LEU A 313 4.05 -12.71 27.03
CA LEU A 313 4.44 -12.02 28.26
C LEU A 313 3.46 -10.89 28.61
N ASP A 314 3.00 -10.15 27.60
CA ASP A 314 2.14 -8.98 27.75
C ASP A 314 1.20 -8.83 26.53
N ASP A 315 -0.10 -8.66 26.77
CA ASP A 315 -1.14 -8.65 25.74
C ASP A 315 -1.12 -7.38 24.86
N VAL A 316 -0.45 -6.31 25.28
CA VAL A 316 -0.27 -5.08 24.47
C VAL A 316 0.42 -5.36 23.13
N TYR A 317 1.25 -6.41 23.05
CA TYR A 317 1.94 -6.82 21.83
C TYR A 317 1.10 -7.72 20.93
N PHE A 318 -0.10 -8.12 21.37
CA PHE A 318 -1.02 -8.94 20.59
C PHE A 318 -1.33 -8.25 19.25
N VAL A 319 -1.83 -7.02 19.25
CA VAL A 319 -2.23 -6.34 18.00
C VAL A 319 -1.03 -6.13 17.06
N PRO A 320 0.11 -5.55 17.51
CA PRO A 320 1.28 -5.38 16.65
C PRO A 320 1.77 -6.67 15.99
N ALA A 321 1.83 -7.77 16.74
CA ALA A 321 2.31 -9.06 16.20
C ALA A 321 1.51 -9.50 14.97
N ARG A 322 0.18 -9.47 15.06
CA ARG A 322 -0.70 -9.94 13.99
C ARG A 322 -0.77 -8.96 12.82
N VAL A 323 -0.84 -7.66 13.10
CA VAL A 323 -0.87 -6.64 12.05
C VAL A 323 0.44 -6.65 11.25
N LEU A 324 1.59 -6.77 11.90
CA LEU A 324 2.89 -6.87 11.22
C LEU A 324 2.98 -8.10 10.30
N ALA A 325 2.39 -9.24 10.68
CA ALA A 325 2.32 -10.41 9.80
C ALA A 325 1.56 -10.09 8.50
N GLY A 326 0.40 -9.42 8.63
CA GLY A 326 -0.37 -8.95 7.47
C GLY A 326 0.38 -7.94 6.62
N LEU A 327 1.05 -6.95 7.23
CA LEU A 327 1.90 -5.98 6.53
C LEU A 327 3.08 -6.64 5.80
N GLY A 328 3.66 -7.71 6.37
CA GLY A 328 4.65 -8.56 5.71
C GLY A 328 4.11 -9.18 4.41
N GLY A 329 2.88 -9.68 4.43
CA GLY A 329 2.17 -10.18 3.24
C GLY A 329 1.95 -9.09 2.17
N ILE A 330 1.62 -7.86 2.58
CA ILE A 330 1.53 -6.71 1.66
C ILE A 330 2.90 -6.41 1.03
N CYS A 331 3.96 -6.30 1.84
CA CYS A 331 5.31 -6.05 1.34
C CYS A 331 5.78 -7.13 0.35
N PHE A 332 5.43 -8.39 0.61
CA PHE A 332 5.71 -9.50 -0.30
C PHE A 332 4.89 -9.42 -1.60
N THR A 333 3.64 -8.96 -1.53
CA THR A 333 2.84 -8.66 -2.73
C THR A 333 3.47 -7.52 -3.55
N LEU A 334 3.99 -6.51 -2.87
CA LEU A 334 4.69 -5.40 -3.50
C LEU A 334 6.01 -5.82 -4.17
N PHE A 335 6.68 -6.88 -3.69
CA PHE A 335 7.83 -7.48 -4.37
C PHE A 335 7.45 -7.98 -5.77
N SER A 336 6.37 -8.78 -5.88
CA SER A 336 5.97 -9.34 -7.17
C SER A 336 5.69 -8.24 -8.20
N ILE A 337 5.11 -7.11 -7.78
CA ILE A 337 4.85 -5.96 -8.65
C ILE A 337 6.14 -5.32 -9.17
N VAL A 338 7.18 -5.15 -8.34
CA VAL A 338 8.46 -4.59 -8.81
C VAL A 338 9.10 -5.52 -9.83
N SER A 339 9.08 -6.83 -9.59
CA SER A 339 9.60 -7.81 -10.53
C SER A 339 8.84 -7.80 -11.86
N ILE A 340 7.52 -7.58 -11.83
CA ILE A 340 6.73 -7.36 -13.06
C ILE A 340 7.21 -6.11 -13.78
N LEU A 341 7.34 -4.98 -13.07
CA LEU A 341 7.76 -3.70 -13.66
C LEU A 341 9.13 -3.83 -14.33
N GLU A 342 10.11 -4.39 -13.61
CA GLU A 342 11.46 -4.62 -14.13
C GLU A 342 11.45 -5.48 -15.40
N SER A 343 10.68 -6.57 -15.39
CA SER A 343 10.53 -7.43 -16.57
C SER A 343 9.81 -6.75 -17.73
N GLY A 344 8.94 -5.78 -17.44
CA GLY A 344 8.19 -5.03 -18.44
C GLY A 344 8.97 -3.87 -19.06
N THR A 345 10.05 -3.43 -18.42
CA THR A 345 10.81 -2.24 -18.81
C THR A 345 12.26 -2.52 -19.22
N SER A 346 12.70 -3.77 -19.15
CA SER A 346 14.07 -4.20 -19.48
C SER A 346 14.35 -4.38 -20.99
N ASN A 347 13.36 -4.12 -21.86
CA ASN A 347 13.45 -4.29 -23.31
C ASN A 347 13.70 -2.99 -24.07
#